data_AF-A0A5B8SRB3-F1
#
_entry.id   AF-A0A5B8SRB3-F1
#
_cell.length_a   1.000
_cell.length_b   1.000
_cell.length_c   1.000
_cell.angle_alpha   90.00
_cell.angle_beta   90.00
_cell.angle_gamma   90.00
#
_symmetry.space_group_name_H-M   'P 1'
#
loop_
_entity.id
_entity.type
_entity.pdbx_description
1 polymer ?
#
loop_
_entity_poly.entity_id
_entity_poly.type
_entity_poly.pdbx_seq_one_letter_code
_entity_poly.pdbx_strand_id
1 'polypeptide(L)'
;MTKCTTPTAAFPRCKGRQILASFDGGDVTSDGGILLLRQMDREVGLTRAVARRISDDRDPQRCLHRTETLVRQRVFGLAMGYEDLNDHHALRHDIALQTAVNTDGVLASQSTLCRFEQQAGRDWAVAIHEEMIEQFIRSFRQPPKKPLYLDFDATDDRVHGQQLGRHFNGYYDHYIFLPLCVFCGDQLLVSYLRPASRDAAHHAGAILALLVRRLRQEWPDVKIVFRGDSGFCRPLILNWCDRHGVDYIIGIAGNQRLAKLALDIDYASAIRFEKTWEKQRVFGFIKYAAGSWNKRRRQVIVKSETTRRGFNTRYVVTNLRGCSAEWLYDNRYCARGEMENRIKEQQFLFSDRTSCHEWWPNQYRLLLSGLAYLLLERMRRVYLKRTAFAQAQVNTIRLKLLKIGAVITRNTRTIRLMLSSQYPEQDLFLKLASKLVPG
;
A
#
# COMPACT_ATOMS: atom_id res chain seq x y z
N MET A 1 30.79 -14.11 -44.09
CA MET A 1 29.99 -14.45 -42.88
C MET A 1 30.92 -14.47 -41.69
N THR A 2 30.92 -13.41 -40.88
CA THR A 2 31.64 -13.39 -39.60
C THR A 2 30.92 -14.35 -38.65
N LYS A 3 31.57 -15.44 -38.25
CA LYS A 3 31.11 -16.31 -37.15
C LYS A 3 31.14 -15.47 -35.88
N CYS A 4 30.03 -14.84 -35.54
CA CYS A 4 29.84 -14.22 -34.24
C CYS A 4 29.63 -15.36 -33.23
N THR A 5 30.72 -15.90 -32.69
CA THR A 5 30.66 -16.87 -31.59
C THR A 5 30.24 -16.13 -30.33
N THR A 6 29.02 -16.38 -29.86
CA THR A 6 28.56 -15.88 -28.57
C THR A 6 29.52 -16.35 -27.47
N PRO A 7 30.03 -15.45 -26.62
CA PRO A 7 30.87 -15.83 -25.50
C PRO A 7 30.19 -16.89 -24.63
N THR A 8 30.92 -17.94 -24.28
CA THR A 8 30.42 -19.06 -23.48
C THR A 8 31.29 -19.22 -22.24
N ALA A 9 30.68 -19.36 -21.07
CA ALA A 9 31.35 -19.71 -19.82
C ALA A 9 31.26 -21.23 -19.59
N ALA A 10 32.39 -21.86 -19.28
CA ALA A 10 32.44 -23.28 -18.95
C ALA A 10 32.61 -23.48 -17.43
N PHE A 11 31.85 -24.41 -16.85
CA PHE A 11 31.92 -24.79 -15.44
C PHE A 11 32.44 -26.23 -15.28
N PRO A 12 32.91 -26.62 -14.09
CA PRO A 12 33.34 -28.00 -13.81
C PRO A 12 32.27 -29.02 -14.20
N ARG A 13 32.71 -30.15 -14.74
CA ARG A 13 31.80 -31.19 -15.23
C ARG A 13 30.97 -31.77 -14.08
N CYS A 14 29.69 -32.03 -14.34
CA CYS A 14 28.82 -32.77 -13.42
C CYS A 14 28.52 -34.15 -14.01
N LYS A 15 28.96 -35.22 -13.35
CA LYS A 15 28.77 -36.62 -13.79
C LYS A 15 29.13 -36.82 -15.27
N GLY A 16 30.29 -36.30 -15.68
CA GLY A 16 30.79 -36.39 -17.05
C GLY A 16 30.20 -35.39 -18.06
N ARG A 17 29.15 -34.65 -17.72
CA ARG A 17 28.57 -33.62 -18.61
C ARG A 17 29.33 -32.30 -18.50
N GLN A 18 29.66 -31.70 -19.64
CA GLN A 18 30.17 -30.32 -19.67
C GLN A 18 29.03 -29.36 -19.35
N ILE A 19 29.31 -28.38 -18.50
CA ILE A 19 28.34 -27.34 -18.15
C ILE A 19 28.79 -26.06 -18.84
N LEU A 20 27.93 -25.53 -19.72
CA LEU A 20 28.16 -24.31 -20.49
C LEU A 20 27.03 -23.32 -20.22
N ALA A 21 27.37 -22.04 -20.15
CA ALA A 21 26.40 -20.94 -20.11
C ALA A 21 26.73 -19.93 -21.22
N SER A 22 25.71 -19.56 -21.99
CA SER A 22 25.76 -18.58 -23.08
C SER A 22 24.51 -17.71 -23.06
N PHE A 23 24.58 -16.54 -23.68
CA PHE A 23 23.47 -15.57 -23.75
C PHE A 23 22.78 -15.54 -25.12
N ASP A 24 22.72 -16.69 -25.80
CA ASP A 24 22.09 -16.91 -27.10
C ASP A 24 20.76 -17.69 -27.01
N GLY A 25 20.17 -17.78 -25.80
CA GLY A 25 18.93 -18.52 -25.52
C GLY A 25 17.65 -17.95 -26.15
N GLY A 26 17.75 -16.88 -26.95
CA GLY A 26 16.61 -16.21 -27.59
C GLY A 26 15.77 -15.37 -26.63
N ASP A 27 14.47 -15.26 -26.91
CA ASP A 27 13.54 -14.45 -26.13
C ASP A 27 13.14 -15.17 -24.83
N VAL A 28 13.91 -14.92 -23.77
CA VAL A 28 13.67 -15.49 -22.43
C VAL A 28 13.39 -14.36 -21.45
N THR A 29 12.39 -14.55 -20.59
CA THR A 29 12.02 -13.59 -19.54
C THR A 29 12.04 -14.25 -18.16
N SER A 30 12.22 -13.43 -17.13
CA SER A 30 11.97 -13.80 -15.73
C SER A 30 10.56 -13.40 -15.24
N ASP A 31 9.77 -12.78 -16.11
CA ASP A 31 8.50 -12.11 -15.81
C ASP A 31 7.29 -12.82 -16.42
N GLY A 32 7.37 -14.13 -16.64
CA GLY A 32 6.35 -14.90 -17.35
C GLY A 32 4.93 -14.82 -16.76
N GLY A 33 4.80 -14.48 -15.48
CA GLY A 33 3.51 -14.31 -14.82
C GLY A 33 2.88 -12.92 -14.98
N ILE A 34 3.56 -11.97 -15.63
CA ILE A 34 3.09 -10.59 -15.80
C ILE A 34 1.74 -10.48 -16.54
N LEU A 35 1.38 -11.48 -17.34
CA LEU A 35 0.08 -11.52 -18.00
C LEU A 35 -1.09 -11.58 -17.02
N LEU A 36 -0.89 -12.07 -15.79
CA LEU A 36 -1.90 -12.00 -14.73
C LEU A 36 -2.17 -10.53 -14.34
N LEU A 37 -1.14 -9.68 -14.25
CA LEU A 37 -1.31 -8.25 -14.01
C LEU A 37 -2.04 -7.56 -15.15
N ARG A 38 -1.72 -7.93 -16.40
CA ARG A 38 -2.44 -7.44 -17.57
C ARG A 38 -3.94 -7.72 -17.48
N GLN A 39 -4.32 -8.94 -17.14
CA GLN A 39 -5.75 -9.28 -17.06
C GLN A 39 -6.42 -8.63 -15.86
N MET A 40 -5.72 -8.54 -14.72
CA MET A 40 -6.20 -7.78 -13.56
C MET A 40 -6.48 -6.33 -13.94
N ASP A 41 -5.52 -5.64 -14.53
CA ASP A 41 -5.70 -4.23 -14.94
C ASP A 41 -6.78 -4.05 -16.00
N ARG A 42 -7.01 -5.05 -16.87
CA ARG A 42 -8.12 -5.03 -17.84
C ARG A 42 -9.49 -5.13 -17.16
N GLU A 43 -9.64 -6.02 -16.19
CA GLU A 43 -10.88 -6.16 -15.42
C GLU A 43 -11.17 -4.91 -14.58
N VAL A 44 -10.12 -4.35 -13.96
CA VAL A 44 -10.23 -3.21 -13.05
C VAL A 44 -10.33 -1.88 -13.81
N GLY A 45 -9.69 -1.80 -14.97
CA GLY A 45 -9.54 -0.58 -15.75
C GLY A 45 -8.62 0.47 -15.10
N LEU A 46 -7.78 0.09 -14.13
CA LEU A 46 -7.06 1.01 -13.24
C LEU A 46 -6.16 1.99 -14.00
N THR A 47 -5.18 1.46 -14.76
CA THR A 47 -4.19 2.31 -15.43
C THR A 47 -4.82 3.16 -16.54
N ARG A 48 -5.85 2.63 -17.22
CA ARG A 48 -6.63 3.36 -18.23
C ARG A 48 -7.41 4.51 -17.61
N ALA A 49 -8.03 4.31 -16.44
CA ALA A 49 -8.79 5.34 -15.75
C ALA A 49 -7.86 6.46 -15.26
N VAL A 50 -6.71 6.10 -14.67
CA VAL A 50 -5.68 7.07 -14.27
C VAL A 50 -5.17 7.87 -15.47
N ALA A 51 -4.75 7.19 -16.55
CA ALA A 51 -4.18 7.84 -17.72
C ALA A 51 -5.13 8.81 -18.43
N ARG A 52 -6.44 8.64 -18.28
CA ARG A 52 -7.46 9.55 -18.82
C ARG A 52 -7.68 10.82 -18.00
N ARG A 53 -7.25 10.82 -16.74
CA ARG A 53 -7.49 11.92 -15.79
C ARG A 53 -6.24 12.76 -15.53
N ILE A 54 -5.06 12.31 -15.94
CA ILE A 54 -3.83 13.07 -15.85
C ILE A 54 -3.58 13.82 -17.17
N SER A 55 -3.10 15.05 -17.08
CA SER A 55 -2.65 15.82 -18.23
C SER A 55 -1.37 15.20 -18.80
N ASP A 56 -1.13 15.38 -20.08
CA ASP A 56 0.10 14.97 -20.75
C ASP A 56 0.45 16.03 -21.77
N ASP A 57 1.41 16.89 -21.42
CA ASP A 57 1.74 18.09 -22.21
C ASP A 57 2.59 17.76 -23.45
N ARG A 58 2.93 16.48 -23.62
CA ARG A 58 3.69 16.02 -24.78
C ARG A 58 2.81 16.03 -26.02
N ASP A 59 3.33 16.56 -27.13
CA ASP A 59 2.64 16.55 -28.42
C ASP A 59 2.33 15.11 -28.86
N PRO A 60 1.04 14.72 -28.96
CA PRO A 60 0.65 13.36 -29.32
C PRO A 60 1.11 12.94 -30.73
N GLN A 61 1.32 13.88 -31.65
CA GLN A 61 1.81 13.59 -33.00
C GLN A 61 3.31 13.31 -33.03
N ARG A 62 4.04 13.74 -32.00
CA ARG A 62 5.50 13.56 -31.86
C ARG A 62 5.87 12.49 -30.84
N CYS A 63 4.87 11.81 -30.25
CA CYS A 63 5.08 10.81 -29.22
C CYS A 63 4.70 9.41 -29.69
N LEU A 64 5.63 8.47 -29.51
CA LEU A 64 5.38 7.07 -29.82
C LEU A 64 4.54 6.35 -28.75
N HIS A 65 4.61 6.81 -27.50
CA HIS A 65 4.00 6.14 -26.35
C HIS A 65 2.85 6.96 -25.76
N ARG A 66 1.66 6.37 -25.78
CA ARG A 66 0.47 6.89 -25.10
C ARG A 66 0.66 6.92 -23.59
N THR A 67 0.02 7.88 -22.92
CA THR A 67 0.00 8.02 -21.46
C THR A 67 -0.36 6.71 -20.75
N GLU A 68 -1.39 6.01 -21.23
CA GLU A 68 -1.81 4.71 -20.68
C GLU A 68 -0.67 3.68 -20.69
N THR A 69 0.10 3.62 -21.78
CA THR A 69 1.22 2.68 -21.90
C THR A 69 2.33 3.04 -20.91
N LEU A 70 2.62 4.33 -20.69
CA LEU A 70 3.63 4.78 -19.74
C LEU A 70 3.24 4.48 -18.29
N VAL A 71 2.01 4.83 -17.90
CA VAL A 71 1.48 4.54 -16.56
C VAL A 71 1.48 3.04 -16.31
N ARG A 72 0.96 2.25 -17.26
CA ARG A 72 0.92 0.79 -17.13
C ARG A 72 2.31 0.18 -17.06
N GLN A 73 3.27 0.65 -17.86
CA GLN A 73 4.67 0.20 -17.82
C GLN A 73 5.28 0.42 -16.43
N ARG A 74 5.07 1.58 -15.82
CA ARG A 74 5.58 1.87 -14.46
C ARG A 74 4.89 1.06 -13.38
N VAL A 75 3.56 1.02 -13.39
CA VAL A 75 2.78 0.25 -12.40
C VAL A 75 3.15 -1.23 -12.46
N PHE A 76 3.30 -1.81 -13.66
CA PHE A 76 3.69 -3.21 -13.80
C PHE A 76 5.15 -3.42 -13.41
N GLY A 77 6.06 -2.51 -13.78
CA GLY A 77 7.46 -2.56 -13.34
C GLY A 77 7.57 -2.67 -11.81
N LEU A 78 6.89 -1.79 -11.07
CA LEU A 78 6.88 -1.81 -9.60
C LEU A 78 6.28 -3.10 -9.04
N ALA A 79 5.16 -3.56 -9.59
CA ALA A 79 4.55 -4.84 -9.19
C ALA A 79 5.50 -6.03 -9.42
N MET A 80 6.30 -5.97 -10.49
CA MET A 80 7.33 -6.94 -10.86
C MET A 80 8.65 -6.78 -10.09
N GLY A 81 8.82 -5.75 -9.25
CA GLY A 81 10.04 -5.59 -8.46
C GLY A 81 11.12 -4.72 -9.11
N TYR A 82 10.77 -3.93 -10.12
CA TYR A 82 11.67 -2.98 -10.77
C TYR A 82 11.42 -1.57 -10.24
N GLU A 83 12.26 -1.16 -9.30
CA GLU A 83 12.11 0.09 -8.55
C GLU A 83 12.38 1.32 -9.42
N ASP A 84 13.44 1.27 -10.22
CA ASP A 84 14.04 2.46 -10.82
C ASP A 84 13.72 2.58 -12.30
N LEU A 85 13.79 3.82 -12.80
CA LEU A 85 13.67 4.07 -14.23
C LEU A 85 14.81 3.44 -15.04
N ASN A 86 15.98 3.20 -14.43
CA ASN A 86 17.13 2.60 -15.10
C ASN A 86 16.85 1.15 -15.51
N ASP A 87 16.05 0.41 -14.73
CA ASP A 87 15.61 -0.94 -15.07
C ASP A 87 14.90 -0.97 -16.44
N HIS A 88 14.12 0.08 -16.73
CA HIS A 88 13.39 0.21 -17.99
C HIS A 88 14.28 0.44 -19.22
N HIS A 89 15.59 0.65 -19.06
CA HIS A 89 16.51 0.62 -20.19
C HIS A 89 16.59 -0.79 -20.81
N ALA A 90 16.66 -1.82 -19.98
CA ALA A 90 16.65 -3.22 -20.43
C ALA A 90 15.22 -3.72 -20.66
N LEU A 91 14.31 -3.48 -19.69
CA LEU A 91 12.96 -4.04 -19.73
C LEU A 91 12.12 -3.60 -20.92
N ARG A 92 12.47 -2.48 -21.55
CA ARG A 92 11.74 -2.02 -22.75
C ARG A 92 11.79 -3.00 -23.92
N HIS A 93 12.76 -3.91 -23.91
CA HIS A 93 12.92 -4.96 -24.90
C HIS A 93 12.30 -6.30 -24.46
N ASP A 94 11.85 -6.44 -23.22
CA ASP A 94 11.20 -7.67 -22.73
C ASP A 94 9.83 -7.86 -23.39
N ILE A 95 9.67 -8.96 -24.14
CA ILE A 95 8.46 -9.25 -24.90
C ILE A 95 7.27 -9.53 -23.99
N ALA A 96 7.47 -10.11 -22.80
CA ALA A 96 6.38 -10.34 -21.87
C ALA A 96 5.81 -9.02 -21.35
N LEU A 97 6.67 -8.06 -20.99
CA LEU A 97 6.24 -6.71 -20.59
C LEU A 97 5.60 -5.94 -21.74
N GLN A 98 6.16 -5.99 -22.96
CA GLN A 98 5.53 -5.39 -24.15
C GLN A 98 4.10 -5.91 -24.33
N THR A 99 3.95 -7.24 -24.31
CA THR A 99 2.65 -7.92 -24.41
C THR A 99 1.73 -7.51 -23.25
N ALA A 100 2.26 -7.45 -22.03
CA ALA A 100 1.53 -7.06 -20.83
C ALA A 100 0.90 -5.67 -20.96
N VAL A 101 1.65 -4.71 -21.53
CA VAL A 101 1.18 -3.33 -21.69
C VAL A 101 0.39 -3.09 -22.98
N ASN A 102 0.07 -4.15 -23.73
CA ASN A 102 -0.69 -4.14 -24.99
C ASN A 102 0.04 -3.43 -26.14
N THR A 103 1.33 -3.70 -26.30
CA THR A 103 2.12 -3.26 -27.45
C THR A 103 3.01 -4.39 -27.94
N ASP A 104 3.45 -4.27 -29.17
CA ASP A 104 4.44 -5.12 -29.79
C ASP A 104 5.74 -4.41 -30.16
N GLY A 105 5.77 -3.09 -29.98
CA GLY A 105 6.97 -2.26 -30.12
C GLY A 105 7.76 -2.12 -28.83
N VAL A 106 9.00 -1.66 -28.98
CA VAL A 106 9.89 -1.31 -27.87
C VAL A 106 9.21 -0.30 -26.95
N LEU A 107 9.29 -0.51 -25.64
CA LEU A 107 8.67 0.39 -24.66
C LEU A 107 9.44 1.69 -24.46
N ALA A 108 8.88 2.58 -23.64
CA ALA A 108 9.53 3.83 -23.28
C ALA A 108 10.85 3.58 -22.56
N SER A 109 11.87 4.34 -22.95
CA SER A 109 13.16 4.35 -22.28
C SER A 109 13.07 4.99 -20.89
N GLN A 110 14.09 4.77 -20.07
CA GLN A 110 14.35 5.50 -18.83
C GLN A 110 14.19 7.02 -19.00
N SER A 111 14.82 7.61 -20.03
CA SER A 111 14.75 9.06 -20.30
C SER A 111 13.35 9.55 -20.68
N THR A 112 12.57 8.73 -21.39
CA THR A 112 11.19 9.07 -21.77
C THR A 112 10.27 9.04 -20.56
N LEU A 113 10.39 7.99 -19.74
CA LEU A 113 9.65 7.89 -18.48
C LEU A 113 10.02 9.04 -17.54
N CYS A 114 11.31 9.36 -17.39
CA CYS A 114 11.78 10.45 -16.54
C CYS A 114 11.12 11.79 -16.92
N ARG A 115 11.14 12.17 -18.20
CA ARG A 115 10.47 13.40 -18.68
C ARG A 115 8.96 13.38 -18.48
N PHE A 116 8.34 12.21 -18.53
CA PHE A 116 6.91 12.07 -18.26
C PHE A 116 6.59 12.23 -16.78
N GLU A 117 7.30 11.52 -15.88
CA GLU A 117 7.07 11.61 -14.43
C GLU A 117 7.35 13.02 -13.88
N GLN A 118 8.28 13.77 -14.50
CA GLN A 118 8.60 15.14 -14.09
C GLN A 118 7.50 16.18 -14.41
N GLN A 119 6.52 15.84 -15.23
CA GLN A 119 5.33 16.67 -15.46
C GLN A 119 4.31 16.57 -14.32
N ALA A 120 4.47 15.59 -13.42
CA ALA A 120 3.49 15.35 -12.38
C ALA A 120 3.26 16.59 -11.51
N GLY A 121 1.98 16.97 -11.40
CA GLY A 121 1.52 18.09 -10.61
C GLY A 121 0.55 17.68 -9.50
N ARG A 122 0.01 18.70 -8.81
CA ARG A 122 -1.02 18.52 -7.78
C ARG A 122 -2.30 17.88 -8.35
N ASP A 123 -2.68 18.30 -9.54
CA ASP A 123 -3.84 17.81 -10.29
C ASP A 123 -3.75 16.30 -10.55
N TRP A 124 -2.58 15.79 -10.97
CA TRP A 124 -2.35 14.35 -11.10
C TRP A 124 -2.55 13.63 -9.77
N ALA A 125 -1.98 14.17 -8.70
CA ALA A 125 -2.10 13.56 -7.37
C ALA A 125 -3.57 13.49 -6.92
N VAL A 126 -4.36 14.53 -7.15
CA VAL A 126 -5.80 14.54 -6.85
C VAL A 126 -6.54 13.53 -7.71
N ALA A 127 -6.33 13.56 -9.03
CA ALA A 127 -6.99 12.67 -9.99
C ALA A 127 -6.75 11.18 -9.69
N ILE A 128 -5.52 10.81 -9.31
CA ILE A 128 -5.15 9.45 -8.96
C ILE A 128 -5.82 9.04 -7.65
N HIS A 129 -5.81 9.89 -6.62
CA HIS A 129 -6.50 9.62 -5.36
C HIS A 129 -8.01 9.44 -5.55
N GLU A 130 -8.63 10.29 -6.37
CA GLU A 130 -10.03 10.13 -6.74
C GLU A 130 -10.28 8.77 -7.37
N GLU A 131 -9.46 8.35 -8.34
CA GLU A 131 -9.61 7.03 -8.95
C GLU A 131 -9.35 5.88 -7.95
N MET A 132 -8.41 6.00 -7.01
CA MET A 132 -8.21 5.00 -5.95
C MET A 132 -9.47 4.85 -5.08
N ILE A 133 -10.14 5.95 -4.74
CA ILE A 133 -11.40 5.94 -3.99
C ILE A 133 -12.53 5.34 -4.83
N GLU A 134 -12.61 5.68 -6.13
CA GLU A 134 -13.59 5.07 -7.04
C GLU A 134 -13.40 3.55 -7.14
N GLN A 135 -12.16 3.07 -7.19
CA GLN A 135 -11.86 1.64 -7.23
C GLN A 135 -12.27 0.92 -5.95
N PHE A 136 -12.07 1.56 -4.80
CA PHE A 136 -12.61 1.07 -3.54
C PHE A 136 -14.13 0.97 -3.57
N ILE A 137 -14.83 2.02 -4.02
CA ILE A 137 -16.29 2.05 -4.12
C ILE A 137 -16.80 0.94 -5.05
N ARG A 138 -16.27 0.85 -6.27
CA ARG A 138 -16.63 -0.17 -7.28
C ARG A 138 -16.35 -1.60 -6.81
N SER A 139 -15.52 -1.79 -5.79
CA SER A 139 -15.25 -3.11 -5.21
C SER A 139 -16.44 -3.68 -4.43
N PHE A 140 -17.42 -2.84 -4.07
CA PHE A 140 -18.64 -3.24 -3.37
C PHE A 140 -19.81 -3.39 -4.35
N ARG A 141 -20.42 -4.58 -4.37
CA ARG A 141 -21.66 -4.82 -5.14
C ARG A 141 -22.91 -4.21 -4.50
N GLN A 142 -22.86 -3.98 -3.20
CA GLN A 142 -23.94 -3.44 -2.38
C GLN A 142 -23.34 -2.53 -1.30
N PRO A 143 -24.09 -1.54 -0.79
CA PRO A 143 -23.63 -0.70 0.30
C PRO A 143 -23.06 -1.50 1.49
N PRO A 144 -21.94 -1.07 2.09
CA PRO A 144 -21.32 -1.77 3.20
C PRO A 144 -22.26 -1.88 4.41
N LYS A 145 -22.58 -3.11 4.83
CA LYS A 145 -23.36 -3.36 6.06
C LYS A 145 -22.54 -3.19 7.34
N LYS A 146 -21.22 -3.39 7.25
CA LYS A 146 -20.29 -3.23 8.37
C LYS A 146 -19.70 -1.82 8.34
N PRO A 147 -19.35 -1.22 9.50
CA PRO A 147 -18.67 0.06 9.52
C PRO A 147 -17.36 0.03 8.74
N LEU A 148 -17.08 1.10 8.01
CA LEU A 148 -15.81 1.33 7.35
C LEU A 148 -14.83 1.91 8.37
N TYR A 149 -13.81 1.14 8.73
CA TYR A 149 -12.72 1.61 9.58
C TYR A 149 -11.69 2.28 8.68
N LEU A 150 -11.56 3.60 8.82
CA LEU A 150 -10.54 4.38 8.14
C LEU A 150 -9.33 4.50 9.05
N ASP A 151 -8.31 3.78 8.65
CA ASP A 151 -7.07 3.55 9.35
C ASP A 151 -6.05 4.58 8.90
N PHE A 152 -5.70 5.54 9.77
CA PHE A 152 -4.74 6.61 9.49
C PHE A 152 -3.41 6.33 10.19
N ASP A 153 -2.33 6.34 9.42
CA ASP A 153 -0.99 6.15 9.94
C ASP A 153 0.05 6.84 9.07
N ALA A 154 1.13 7.26 9.71
CA ALA A 154 2.24 7.91 9.05
C ALA A 154 3.45 6.98 9.05
N THR A 155 4.17 6.96 7.94
CA THR A 155 5.45 6.23 7.83
C THR A 155 6.54 7.21 7.50
N ASP A 156 7.76 6.95 7.95
CA ASP A 156 8.92 7.66 7.42
C ASP A 156 9.26 7.16 6.02
N ASP A 157 9.77 8.08 5.22
CA ASP A 157 10.30 7.84 3.89
C ASP A 157 11.63 8.59 3.78
N ARG A 158 12.71 7.84 3.55
CA ARG A 158 14.07 8.40 3.63
C ARG A 158 14.37 9.23 2.40
N VAL A 159 14.79 10.47 2.63
CA VAL A 159 15.18 11.41 1.57
C VAL A 159 16.48 10.96 0.90
N HIS A 160 16.55 11.15 -0.41
CA HIS A 160 17.72 10.92 -1.25
C HIS A 160 18.41 12.24 -1.62
N GLY A 161 19.55 12.54 -0.99
CA GLY A 161 20.32 13.75 -1.29
C GLY A 161 19.69 15.03 -0.72
N GLN A 162 19.55 16.06 -1.55
CA GLN A 162 19.16 17.42 -1.14
C GLN A 162 17.75 17.79 -1.63
N GLN A 163 16.80 16.88 -1.51
CA GLN A 163 15.46 17.06 -2.09
C GLN A 163 14.66 18.17 -1.40
N LEU A 164 13.78 18.80 -2.18
CA LEU A 164 12.88 19.83 -1.69
C LEU A 164 11.95 19.27 -0.60
N GLY A 165 11.84 19.98 0.53
CA GLY A 165 10.95 19.61 1.64
C GLY A 165 11.53 18.57 2.61
N ARG A 166 12.81 18.19 2.45
CA ARG A 166 13.51 17.31 3.41
C ARG A 166 13.53 17.91 4.82
N HIS A 167 13.39 17.07 5.84
CA HIS A 167 13.50 17.51 7.22
C HIS A 167 14.14 16.42 8.08
N PHE A 168 15.06 16.80 8.96
CA PHE A 168 15.66 15.87 9.92
C PHE A 168 14.66 15.55 11.02
N ASN A 169 14.41 14.27 11.27
CA ASN A 169 13.52 13.83 12.34
C ASN A 169 14.31 13.10 13.42
N GLY A 170 14.33 13.65 14.64
CA GLY A 170 15.11 13.08 15.75
C GLY A 170 14.61 11.74 16.29
N TYR A 171 13.38 11.31 15.98
CA TYR A 171 12.89 9.98 16.35
C TYR A 171 13.44 8.90 15.40
N TYR A 172 13.51 9.22 14.10
CA TYR A 172 14.00 8.30 13.07
C TYR A 172 15.53 8.41 12.85
N ASP A 173 16.14 9.53 13.23
CA ASP A 173 17.58 9.83 13.11
C ASP A 173 18.11 9.95 11.67
N HIS A 174 17.26 10.40 10.74
CA HIS A 174 17.64 10.75 9.37
C HIS A 174 16.72 11.81 8.77
N TYR A 175 17.09 12.30 7.58
CA TYR A 175 16.25 13.20 6.79
C TYR A 175 15.13 12.41 6.12
N ILE A 176 13.89 12.81 6.36
CA ILE A 176 12.71 12.08 5.91
C ILE A 176 11.63 13.00 5.32
N PHE A 177 10.79 12.39 4.49
CA PHE A 177 9.38 12.76 4.34
C PHE A 177 8.54 11.92 5.32
N LEU A 178 7.30 12.36 5.56
CA LEU A 178 6.36 11.66 6.45
C LEU A 178 5.03 11.35 5.75
N PRO A 179 5.02 10.48 4.72
CA PRO A 179 3.80 10.04 4.05
C PRO A 179 2.68 9.66 5.03
N LEU A 180 1.45 10.10 4.72
CA LEU A 180 0.23 9.63 5.35
C LEU A 180 -0.43 8.58 4.48
N CYS A 181 -0.65 7.40 5.03
CA CYS A 181 -1.43 6.34 4.41
C CYS A 181 -2.80 6.23 5.08
N VAL A 182 -3.84 6.03 4.27
CA VAL A 182 -5.18 5.70 4.77
C VAL A 182 -5.65 4.38 4.16
N PHE A 183 -5.99 3.43 5.02
CA PHE A 183 -6.51 2.13 4.62
C PHE A 183 -7.95 1.93 5.08
N CYS A 184 -8.67 1.04 4.40
CA CYS A 184 -9.90 0.44 4.90
C CYS A 184 -9.81 -1.08 4.78
N GLY A 185 -9.41 -1.74 5.87
CA GLY A 185 -8.95 -3.12 5.83
C GLY A 185 -7.65 -3.21 5.02
N ASP A 186 -7.60 -4.08 4.01
CA ASP A 186 -6.43 -4.22 3.14
C ASP A 186 -6.38 -3.20 2.01
N GLN A 187 -7.45 -2.43 1.77
CA GLN A 187 -7.53 -1.53 0.60
C GLN A 187 -6.94 -0.16 0.92
N LEU A 188 -5.95 0.25 0.13
CA LEU A 188 -5.33 1.59 0.21
C LEU A 188 -6.24 2.63 -0.44
N LEU A 189 -6.58 3.68 0.32
CA LEU A 189 -7.40 4.80 -0.15
C LEU A 189 -6.58 6.06 -0.41
N VAL A 190 -5.56 6.31 0.41
CA VAL A 190 -4.74 7.52 0.34
C VAL A 190 -3.28 7.17 0.58
N SER A 191 -2.40 7.76 -0.25
CA SER A 191 -0.96 7.74 -0.06
C SER A 191 -0.42 9.14 -0.36
N TYR A 192 -0.23 9.93 0.70
CA TYR A 192 0.00 11.37 0.61
C TYR A 192 1.32 11.77 1.24
N LEU A 193 2.28 12.18 0.41
CA LEU A 193 3.59 12.68 0.82
C LEU A 193 3.44 13.97 1.63
N ARG A 194 4.22 14.11 2.71
CA ARG A 194 4.22 15.30 3.56
C ARG A 194 5.63 15.63 4.05
N PRO A 195 5.97 16.91 4.22
CA PRO A 195 7.22 17.28 4.86
C PRO A 195 7.20 16.80 6.31
N ALA A 196 8.30 16.22 6.80
CA ALA A 196 8.40 15.79 8.18
C ALA A 196 8.57 16.94 9.19
N SER A 197 8.67 18.19 8.71
CA SER A 197 8.64 19.40 9.55
C SER A 197 7.25 19.73 10.10
N ARG A 198 6.22 19.01 9.66
CA ARG A 198 4.82 19.20 10.08
C ARG A 198 4.42 18.12 11.09
N ASP A 199 3.38 18.44 11.86
CA ASP A 199 2.75 17.51 12.80
C ASP A 199 2.27 16.22 12.09
N ALA A 200 2.37 15.07 12.77
CA ALA A 200 1.97 13.78 12.21
C ALA A 200 0.50 13.72 11.78
N ALA A 201 -0.39 14.55 12.34
CA ALA A 201 -1.79 14.66 11.92
C ALA A 201 -2.04 15.78 10.88
N HIS A 202 -1.00 16.43 10.36
CA HIS A 202 -1.15 17.46 9.34
C HIS A 202 -1.94 16.93 8.13
N HIS A 203 -2.99 17.67 7.76
CA HIS A 203 -4.00 17.31 6.74
C HIS A 203 -4.87 16.08 7.03
N ALA A 204 -4.64 15.31 8.10
CA ALA A 204 -5.44 14.11 8.39
C ALA A 204 -6.94 14.42 8.54
N GLY A 205 -7.30 15.51 9.23
CA GLY A 205 -8.70 15.93 9.36
C GLY A 205 -9.35 16.35 8.04
N ALA A 206 -8.60 17.02 7.16
CA ALA A 206 -9.09 17.41 5.83
C ALA A 206 -9.31 16.17 4.95
N ILE A 207 -8.36 15.24 4.94
CA ILE A 207 -8.45 13.97 4.21
C ILE A 207 -9.62 13.13 4.73
N LEU A 208 -9.81 13.04 6.05
CA LEU A 208 -10.96 12.37 6.65
C LEU A 208 -12.27 12.99 6.16
N ALA A 209 -12.38 14.32 6.16
CA ALA A 209 -13.58 15.01 5.68
C ALA A 209 -13.86 14.74 4.19
N LEU A 210 -12.82 14.74 3.35
CA LEU A 210 -12.93 14.43 1.93
C LEU A 210 -13.40 12.98 1.69
N LEU A 211 -12.80 12.02 2.39
CA LEU A 211 -13.17 10.60 2.31
C LEU A 211 -14.61 10.38 2.78
N VAL A 212 -14.97 10.88 3.96
CA VAL A 212 -16.33 10.76 4.50
C VAL A 212 -17.36 11.35 3.55
N ARG A 213 -17.07 12.54 2.99
CA ARG A 213 -17.97 13.19 2.02
C ARG A 213 -18.15 12.32 0.77
N ARG A 214 -17.07 11.86 0.14
CA ARG A 214 -17.16 11.05 -1.08
C ARG A 214 -17.82 9.69 -0.83
N LEU A 215 -17.52 9.03 0.28
CA LEU A 215 -18.13 7.75 0.65
C LEU A 215 -19.63 7.89 0.95
N ARG A 216 -20.06 8.98 1.59
CA ARG A 216 -21.48 9.23 1.86
C ARG A 216 -22.27 9.77 0.67
N GLN A 217 -21.61 10.32 -0.35
CA GLN A 217 -22.26 10.57 -1.64
C GLN A 217 -22.71 9.26 -2.29
N GLU A 218 -21.93 8.18 -2.15
CA GLU A 218 -22.30 6.85 -2.63
C GLU A 218 -23.24 6.12 -1.67
N TRP A 219 -22.92 6.15 -0.37
CA TRP A 219 -23.64 5.43 0.66
C TRP A 219 -24.02 6.37 1.82
N PRO A 220 -25.16 7.08 1.72
CA PRO A 220 -25.55 8.11 2.69
C PRO A 220 -25.51 7.65 4.16
N ASP A 221 -25.94 6.42 4.42
CA ASP A 221 -26.08 5.87 5.77
C ASP A 221 -24.86 5.07 6.25
N VAL A 222 -23.76 5.02 5.48
CA VAL A 222 -22.60 4.21 5.84
C VAL A 222 -21.99 4.69 7.15
N LYS A 223 -21.76 3.73 8.06
CA LYS A 223 -21.05 3.99 9.32
C LYS A 223 -19.56 4.04 9.04
N ILE A 224 -18.92 5.11 9.50
CA ILE A 224 -17.48 5.35 9.32
C ILE A 224 -16.84 5.51 10.69
N VAL A 225 -15.73 4.80 10.91
CA VAL A 225 -14.94 4.85 12.13
C VAL A 225 -13.55 5.36 11.80
N PHE A 226 -13.16 6.50 12.36
CA PHE A 226 -11.79 7.01 12.30
C PHE A 226 -10.92 6.29 13.34
N ARG A 227 -9.86 5.63 12.89
CA ARG A 227 -8.94 4.89 13.75
C ARG A 227 -7.50 5.34 13.47
N GLY A 228 -6.75 5.54 14.55
CA GLY A 228 -5.36 6.02 14.47
C GLY A 228 -4.66 5.91 15.82
N ASP A 229 -3.37 6.17 15.81
CA ASP A 229 -2.55 6.20 17.02
C ASP A 229 -2.65 7.56 17.76
N SER A 230 -1.83 7.76 18.79
CA SER A 230 -1.81 9.02 19.54
C SER A 230 -1.38 10.24 18.74
N GLY A 231 -0.64 10.05 17.65
CA GLY A 231 -0.29 11.10 16.70
C GLY A 231 -1.51 11.73 16.05
N PHE A 232 -2.62 10.99 15.92
CA PHE A 232 -3.86 11.48 15.29
C PHE A 232 -4.92 11.99 16.26
N CYS A 233 -4.70 11.88 17.57
CA CYS A 233 -5.62 12.42 18.56
C CYS A 233 -5.53 13.96 18.60
N ARG A 234 -6.32 14.63 17.75
CA ARG A 234 -6.39 16.10 17.67
C ARG A 234 -7.79 16.61 18.03
N PRO A 235 -7.91 17.66 18.86
CA PRO A 235 -9.22 18.19 19.27
C PRO A 235 -10.10 18.59 18.08
N LEU A 236 -9.50 19.17 17.04
CA LEU A 236 -10.20 19.57 15.82
C LEU A 236 -10.81 18.38 15.08
N ILE A 237 -10.07 17.27 14.95
CA ILE A 237 -10.56 16.03 14.30
C ILE A 237 -11.69 15.44 15.14
N LEU A 238 -11.47 15.28 16.45
CA LEU A 238 -12.46 14.74 17.38
C LEU A 238 -13.78 15.52 17.36
N ASN A 239 -13.71 16.86 17.40
CA ASN A 239 -14.88 17.74 17.35
C ASN A 239 -15.56 17.71 15.98
N TRP A 240 -14.78 17.53 14.89
CA TRP A 240 -15.34 17.35 13.56
C TRP A 240 -16.10 16.02 13.46
N CYS A 241 -15.54 14.93 13.97
CA CYS A 241 -16.18 13.61 13.99
C CYS A 241 -17.52 13.65 14.74
N ASP A 242 -17.55 14.27 15.93
CA ASP A 242 -18.79 14.42 16.72
C ASP A 242 -19.89 15.17 15.95
N ARG A 243 -19.52 16.22 15.21
CA ARG A 243 -20.49 17.04 14.44
C ARG A 243 -21.01 16.35 13.19
N HIS A 244 -20.23 15.43 12.62
CA HIS A 244 -20.57 14.77 11.35
C HIS A 244 -21.01 13.32 11.55
N GLY A 245 -21.27 12.87 12.79
CA GLY A 245 -21.67 11.49 13.06
C GLY A 245 -20.66 10.47 12.55
N VAL A 246 -19.37 10.75 12.76
CA VAL A 246 -18.26 9.82 12.48
C VAL A 246 -17.81 9.26 13.81
N ASP A 247 -17.77 7.94 13.91
CA ASP A 247 -17.26 7.26 15.09
C ASP A 247 -15.74 7.32 15.10
N TYR A 248 -15.11 7.18 16.26
CA TYR A 248 -13.66 7.13 16.36
C TYR A 248 -13.18 6.24 17.51
N ILE A 249 -11.99 5.67 17.33
CA ILE A 249 -11.24 4.94 18.37
C ILE A 249 -9.75 5.20 18.16
N ILE A 250 -9.14 6.01 19.03
CA ILE A 250 -7.83 6.61 18.78
C ILE A 250 -6.96 6.48 20.03
N GLY A 251 -5.70 6.11 19.86
CA GLY A 251 -4.74 6.13 20.96
C GLY A 251 -4.58 7.54 21.52
N ILE A 252 -4.28 7.70 22.80
CA ILE A 252 -3.88 8.99 23.37
C ILE A 252 -2.63 8.82 24.22
N ALA A 253 -1.74 9.80 24.18
CA ALA A 253 -0.56 9.79 25.03
C ALA A 253 -0.96 9.91 26.51
N GLY A 254 -0.31 9.12 27.36
CA GLY A 254 -0.51 9.19 28.80
C GLY A 254 -0.06 10.54 29.38
N ASN A 255 -0.70 10.97 30.46
CA ASN A 255 -0.29 12.13 31.24
C ASN A 255 -0.67 11.94 32.71
N GLN A 256 -0.16 12.80 33.59
CA GLN A 256 -0.39 12.71 35.04
C GLN A 256 -1.88 12.69 35.41
N ARG A 257 -2.74 13.41 34.68
CA ARG A 257 -4.18 13.43 34.96
C ARG A 257 -4.86 12.13 34.55
N LEU A 258 -4.49 11.56 33.41
CA LEU A 258 -4.96 10.23 32.97
C LEU A 258 -4.52 9.14 33.94
N ALA A 259 -3.24 9.17 34.36
CA ALA A 259 -2.71 8.23 35.35
C ALA A 259 -3.49 8.32 36.67
N LYS A 260 -3.76 9.53 37.17
CA LYS A 260 -4.56 9.72 38.38
C LYS A 260 -5.98 9.16 38.26
N LEU A 261 -6.60 9.28 37.09
CA LEU A 261 -7.95 8.75 36.83
C LEU A 261 -7.96 7.23 36.62
N ALA A 262 -6.83 6.63 36.28
CA ALA A 262 -6.69 5.20 36.02
C ALA A 262 -6.25 4.38 37.24
N LEU A 263 -5.95 5.04 38.38
CA LEU A 263 -5.41 4.39 39.57
C LEU A 263 -6.21 3.15 40.00
N ASP A 264 -7.53 3.22 40.06
CA ASP A 264 -8.36 2.07 40.47
C ASP A 264 -8.18 0.86 39.55
N ILE A 265 -8.02 1.10 38.24
CA ILE A 265 -7.82 0.07 37.21
C ILE A 265 -6.38 -0.48 37.30
N ASP A 266 -5.40 0.40 37.54
CA ASP A 266 -4.00 0.04 37.71
C ASP A 266 -3.78 -0.78 38.99
N TYR A 267 -4.37 -0.39 40.12
CA TYR A 267 -4.33 -1.17 41.36
C TYR A 267 -5.01 -2.52 41.21
N ALA A 268 -6.14 -2.60 40.51
CA ALA A 268 -6.80 -3.88 40.23
C ALA A 268 -5.89 -4.82 39.42
N SER A 269 -5.11 -4.29 38.47
CA SER A 269 -4.11 -5.06 37.72
C SER A 269 -2.95 -5.51 38.62
N ALA A 270 -2.44 -4.62 39.48
CA ALA A 270 -1.36 -4.90 40.44
C ALA A 270 -1.73 -6.03 41.41
N ILE A 271 -2.89 -5.93 42.06
CA ILE A 271 -3.37 -6.90 43.05
C ILE A 271 -3.54 -8.28 42.42
N ARG A 272 -4.03 -8.36 41.18
CA ARG A 272 -4.14 -9.64 40.45
C ARG A 272 -2.76 -10.21 40.12
N PHE A 273 -1.80 -9.36 39.78
CA PHE A 273 -0.44 -9.77 39.45
C PHE A 273 0.28 -10.31 40.68
N GLU A 274 0.21 -9.64 41.83
CA GLU A 274 0.83 -10.10 43.08
C GLU A 274 0.34 -11.48 43.52
N LYS A 275 -0.93 -11.80 43.24
CA LYS A 275 -1.53 -13.10 43.57
C LYS A 275 -1.06 -14.24 42.66
N THR A 276 -0.75 -13.95 41.41
CA THR A 276 -0.52 -14.98 40.38
C THR A 276 0.91 -15.03 39.87
N TRP A 277 1.65 -13.93 39.96
CA TRP A 277 2.94 -13.69 39.30
C TRP A 277 2.92 -13.90 37.77
N GLU A 278 1.72 -13.91 37.20
CA GLU A 278 1.44 -14.05 35.77
C GLU A 278 0.98 -12.72 35.18
N LYS A 279 1.16 -12.55 33.87
CA LYS A 279 0.75 -11.33 33.16
C LYS A 279 -0.74 -11.04 33.36
N GLN A 280 -1.06 -9.88 33.92
CA GLN A 280 -2.45 -9.44 34.12
C GLN A 280 -2.81 -8.29 33.18
N ARG A 281 -4.07 -8.29 32.72
CA ARG A 281 -4.67 -7.21 31.95
C ARG A 281 -6.01 -6.83 32.58
N VAL A 282 -6.19 -5.56 32.89
CA VAL A 282 -7.45 -5.02 33.41
C VAL A 282 -7.87 -3.85 32.55
N PHE A 283 -9.16 -3.79 32.25
CA PHE A 283 -9.74 -2.76 31.40
C PHE A 283 -10.84 -2.01 32.13
N GLY A 284 -10.98 -0.73 31.81
CA GLY A 284 -12.08 0.07 32.30
C GLY A 284 -12.29 1.33 31.48
N PHE A 285 -13.35 2.05 31.82
CA PHE A 285 -13.66 3.34 31.23
C PHE A 285 -13.43 4.45 32.23
N ILE A 286 -12.78 5.51 31.79
CA ILE A 286 -12.69 6.78 32.50
C ILE A 286 -13.28 7.89 31.64
N LYS A 287 -13.72 8.98 32.27
CA LYS A 287 -14.12 10.21 31.58
C LYS A 287 -12.99 11.22 31.67
N TYR A 288 -12.52 11.70 30.52
CA TYR A 288 -11.40 12.63 30.44
C TYR A 288 -11.68 13.78 29.46
N ALA A 289 -11.16 14.96 29.78
CA ALA A 289 -11.12 16.10 28.88
C ALA A 289 -9.75 16.77 29.02
N ALA A 290 -9.01 16.89 27.93
CA ALA A 290 -7.86 17.78 27.91
C ALA A 290 -8.35 19.24 27.96
N GLY A 291 -7.52 20.15 28.49
CA GLY A 291 -7.85 21.59 28.48
C GLY A 291 -8.19 22.12 27.09
N SER A 292 -7.52 21.58 26.05
CA SER A 292 -7.72 21.92 24.64
C SER A 292 -9.01 21.36 24.01
N TRP A 293 -9.81 20.56 24.73
CA TRP A 293 -11.02 19.91 24.20
C TRP A 293 -12.31 20.69 24.49
N ASN A 294 -12.20 21.99 24.77
CA ASN A 294 -13.33 22.85 25.15
C ASN A 294 -14.16 22.25 26.30
N LYS A 295 -13.50 21.60 27.27
CA LYS A 295 -14.08 20.95 28.47
C LYS A 295 -15.08 19.81 28.21
N ARG A 296 -15.26 19.33 26.97
CA ARG A 296 -16.12 18.17 26.67
C ARG A 296 -15.46 16.88 27.16
N ARG A 297 -16.05 16.23 28.17
CA ARG A 297 -15.58 14.93 28.66
C ARG A 297 -15.88 13.84 27.63
N ARG A 298 -14.84 13.11 27.22
CA ARG A 298 -14.92 11.95 26.33
C ARG A 298 -14.64 10.68 27.11
N GLN A 299 -15.16 9.57 26.61
CA GLN A 299 -14.89 8.25 27.16
C GLN A 299 -13.49 7.80 26.71
N VAL A 300 -12.71 7.32 27.67
CA VAL A 300 -11.37 6.78 27.44
C VAL A 300 -11.34 5.36 27.99
N ILE A 301 -10.95 4.43 27.14
CA ILE A 301 -10.58 3.07 27.53
C ILE A 301 -9.20 3.13 28.16
N VAL A 302 -9.09 2.56 29.35
CA VAL A 302 -7.83 2.27 30.01
C VAL A 302 -7.56 0.79 29.86
N LYS A 303 -6.40 0.44 29.31
CA LYS A 303 -5.83 -0.90 29.42
C LYS A 303 -4.66 -0.79 30.40
N SER A 304 -4.82 -1.34 31.59
CA SER A 304 -3.71 -1.56 32.50
C SER A 304 -3.15 -2.96 32.29
N GLU A 305 -1.83 -3.06 32.13
CA GLU A 305 -1.12 -4.33 32.01
C GLU A 305 0.01 -4.35 33.02
N THR A 306 0.02 -5.35 33.91
CA THR A 306 1.08 -5.56 34.91
C THR A 306 1.84 -6.83 34.54
N THR A 307 3.16 -6.68 34.43
CA THR A 307 4.09 -7.79 34.15
C THR A 307 5.27 -7.74 35.11
N ARG A 308 6.14 -8.75 35.07
CA ARG A 308 7.42 -8.74 35.78
C ARG A 308 8.31 -7.54 35.44
N ARG A 309 8.09 -6.87 34.30
CA ARG A 309 8.81 -5.65 33.87
C ARG A 309 8.18 -4.35 34.38
N GLY A 310 7.07 -4.44 35.13
CA GLY A 310 6.34 -3.30 35.67
C GLY A 310 5.02 -3.01 34.95
N PHE A 311 4.51 -1.81 35.18
CA PHE A 311 3.22 -1.31 34.71
C PHE A 311 3.29 -0.78 33.28
N ASN A 312 2.29 -1.12 32.47
CA ASN A 312 2.14 -0.61 31.11
C ASN A 312 0.67 -0.23 30.87
N THR A 313 0.33 1.01 31.21
CA THR A 313 -1.03 1.54 31.06
C THR A 313 -1.16 2.30 29.73
N ARG A 314 -2.14 1.90 28.92
CA ARG A 314 -2.46 2.51 27.64
C ARG A 314 -3.86 3.12 27.66
N TYR A 315 -4.01 4.23 26.93
CA TYR A 315 -5.24 5.01 26.90
C TYR A 315 -5.75 5.13 25.45
N VAL A 316 -7.05 4.94 25.26
CA VAL A 316 -7.70 5.05 23.94
C VAL A 316 -8.99 5.85 24.08
N VAL A 317 -9.10 6.98 23.39
CA VAL A 317 -10.33 7.79 23.36
C VAL A 317 -11.30 7.23 22.33
N THR A 318 -12.59 7.15 22.67
CA THR A 318 -13.62 6.66 21.74
C THR A 318 -14.98 7.30 21.98
N ASN A 319 -15.83 7.31 20.95
CA ASN A 319 -17.27 7.58 21.05
C ASN A 319 -18.12 6.34 20.71
N LEU A 320 -17.49 5.19 20.46
CA LEU A 320 -18.17 3.91 20.25
C LEU A 320 -18.90 3.48 21.53
N ARG A 321 -20.13 2.97 21.39
CA ARG A 321 -21.00 2.58 22.51
C ARG A 321 -21.44 1.12 22.39
N GLY A 322 -21.95 0.57 23.51
CA GLY A 322 -22.60 -0.73 23.54
C GLY A 322 -21.69 -1.95 23.67
N CYS A 323 -20.39 -1.75 23.95
CA CYS A 323 -19.42 -2.83 24.15
C CYS A 323 -18.52 -2.58 25.37
N SER A 324 -17.94 -3.63 25.94
CA SER A 324 -16.99 -3.52 27.04
C SER A 324 -15.69 -2.85 26.61
N ALA A 325 -14.97 -2.25 27.58
CA ALA A 325 -13.68 -1.61 27.35
C ALA A 325 -12.65 -2.58 26.75
N GLU A 326 -12.62 -3.81 27.26
CA GLU A 326 -11.78 -4.90 26.76
C GLU A 326 -12.11 -5.25 25.31
N TRP A 327 -13.38 -5.48 24.99
CA TRP A 327 -13.76 -5.88 23.65
C TRP A 327 -13.46 -4.78 22.62
N LEU A 328 -13.74 -3.51 22.94
CA LEU A 328 -13.39 -2.38 22.08
C LEU A 328 -11.88 -2.28 21.89
N TYR A 329 -11.09 -2.48 22.95
CA TYR A 329 -9.64 -2.44 22.84
C TYR A 329 -9.11 -3.57 21.95
N ASP A 330 -9.44 -4.82 22.27
CA ASP A 330 -8.87 -6.00 21.62
C ASP A 330 -9.39 -6.20 20.19
N ASN A 331 -10.68 -5.96 19.94
CA ASN A 331 -11.30 -6.25 18.65
C ASN A 331 -11.41 -5.04 17.73
N ARG A 332 -11.41 -3.81 18.26
CA ARG A 332 -11.54 -2.58 17.46
C ARG A 332 -10.28 -1.76 17.43
N TYR A 333 -9.62 -1.50 18.55
CA TYR A 333 -8.40 -0.68 18.56
C TYR A 333 -7.18 -1.47 18.08
N CYS A 334 -6.94 -2.68 18.61
CA CYS A 334 -5.76 -3.48 18.28
C CYS A 334 -5.68 -3.90 16.81
N ALA A 335 -6.83 -4.03 16.13
CA ALA A 335 -6.85 -4.30 14.69
C ALA A 335 -6.24 -3.17 13.84
N ARG A 336 -5.90 -2.00 14.42
CA ARG A 336 -5.05 -0.98 13.81
C ARG A 336 -3.63 -1.51 13.52
N GLY A 337 -3.14 -2.47 14.29
CA GLY A 337 -1.78 -3.03 14.12
C GLY A 337 -1.52 -3.62 12.73
N GLU A 338 -2.57 -4.04 12.01
CA GLU A 338 -2.43 -4.51 10.63
C GLU A 338 -1.94 -3.42 9.66
N MET A 339 -2.12 -2.14 9.99
CA MET A 339 -1.60 -1.04 9.19
C MET A 339 -0.10 -1.11 8.98
N GLU A 340 0.66 -1.49 10.02
CA GLU A 340 2.11 -1.65 9.91
C GLU A 340 2.47 -2.69 8.85
N ASN A 341 1.70 -3.78 8.77
CA ASN A 341 1.87 -4.78 7.71
C ASN A 341 1.51 -4.21 6.35
N ARG A 342 0.45 -3.40 6.22
CA ARG A 342 0.05 -2.78 4.93
C ARG A 342 1.05 -1.73 4.46
N ILE A 343 1.64 -0.95 5.37
CA ILE A 343 2.71 0.01 5.06
C ILE A 343 3.96 -0.73 4.58
N LYS A 344 4.36 -1.83 5.24
CA LYS A 344 5.45 -2.68 4.75
C LYS A 344 5.21 -3.20 3.35
N GLU A 345 3.97 -3.53 2.99
CA GLU A 345 3.65 -3.90 1.60
C GLU A 345 3.82 -2.75 0.61
N GLN A 346 3.56 -1.51 1.01
CA GLN A 346 3.88 -0.34 0.17
C GLN A 346 5.39 -0.23 -0.05
N GLN A 347 6.18 -0.44 1.00
CA GLN A 347 7.65 -0.42 0.91
C GLN A 347 8.19 -1.55 0.04
N PHE A 348 7.59 -2.75 0.07
CA PHE A 348 7.91 -3.82 -0.88
C PHE A 348 7.58 -3.47 -2.34
N LEU A 349 6.76 -2.44 -2.56
CA LEU A 349 6.45 -1.83 -3.84
C LEU A 349 7.15 -0.48 -4.03
N PHE A 350 8.21 -0.24 -3.24
CA PHE A 350 9.13 0.89 -3.38
C PHE A 350 8.48 2.25 -3.15
N SER A 351 7.48 2.32 -2.26
CA SER A 351 6.87 3.59 -1.85
C SER A 351 7.86 4.54 -1.17
N ASP A 352 8.97 4.00 -0.67
CA ASP A 352 10.12 4.69 -0.06
C ASP A 352 11.22 5.07 -1.08
N ARG A 353 10.96 4.88 -2.39
CA ARG A 353 11.87 5.30 -3.47
C ARG A 353 11.42 6.62 -4.09
N THR A 354 11.29 7.64 -3.25
CA THR A 354 10.98 9.01 -3.68
C THR A 354 12.23 9.73 -4.17
N SER A 355 12.88 9.24 -5.23
CA SER A 355 14.21 9.72 -5.70
C SER A 355 14.20 10.90 -6.70
N CYS A 356 13.10 11.63 -6.87
CA CYS A 356 13.08 12.87 -7.66
C CYS A 356 13.52 14.08 -6.83
N HIS A 357 14.05 15.13 -7.46
CA HIS A 357 14.38 16.37 -6.74
C HIS A 357 13.13 17.15 -6.32
N GLU A 358 12.11 17.11 -7.16
CA GLU A 358 10.86 17.87 -7.02
C GLU A 358 9.80 17.14 -6.19
N TRP A 359 8.93 17.92 -5.55
CA TRP A 359 7.90 17.42 -4.64
C TRP A 359 6.83 16.56 -5.34
N TRP A 360 6.22 17.09 -6.40
CA TRP A 360 5.08 16.44 -7.06
C TRP A 360 5.47 15.17 -7.83
N PRO A 361 6.63 15.10 -8.51
CA PRO A 361 7.14 13.84 -9.04
C PRO A 361 7.36 12.77 -7.97
N ASN A 362 7.82 13.14 -6.76
CA ASN A 362 7.91 12.19 -5.63
C ASN A 362 6.53 11.72 -5.15
N GLN A 363 5.56 12.64 -5.03
CA GLN A 363 4.18 12.28 -4.74
C GLN A 363 3.60 11.33 -5.80
N TYR A 364 3.94 11.52 -7.08
CA TYR A 364 3.50 10.63 -8.16
C TYR A 364 4.15 9.24 -8.07
N ARG A 365 5.45 9.15 -7.75
CA ARG A 365 6.11 7.86 -7.52
C ARG A 365 5.49 7.09 -6.36
N LEU A 366 5.22 7.77 -5.25
CA LEU A 366 4.50 7.20 -4.11
C LEU A 366 3.13 6.66 -4.54
N LEU A 367 2.42 7.37 -5.42
CA LEU A 367 1.13 6.93 -5.96
C LEU A 367 1.24 5.76 -6.92
N LEU A 368 2.29 5.70 -7.75
CA LEU A 368 2.54 4.55 -8.62
C LEU A 368 2.71 3.25 -7.83
N SER A 369 3.43 3.30 -6.69
CA SER A 369 3.53 2.17 -5.76
C SER A 369 2.15 1.79 -5.20
N GLY A 370 1.33 2.78 -4.84
CA GLY A 370 -0.05 2.57 -4.44
C GLY A 370 -0.90 1.91 -5.52
N LEU A 371 -0.79 2.33 -6.78
CA LEU A 371 -1.51 1.73 -7.91
C LEU A 371 -1.08 0.28 -8.15
N ALA A 372 0.22 -0.02 -8.04
CA ALA A 372 0.73 -1.39 -8.10
C ALA A 372 0.15 -2.24 -6.95
N TYR A 373 0.05 -1.66 -5.75
CA TYR A 373 -0.57 -2.31 -4.61
C TYR A 373 -2.03 -2.64 -4.86
N LEU A 374 -2.81 -1.71 -5.42
CA LEU A 374 -4.24 -1.93 -5.72
C LEU A 374 -4.47 -3.16 -6.62
N LEU A 375 -3.60 -3.39 -7.61
CA LEU A 375 -3.69 -4.58 -8.47
C LEU A 375 -3.39 -5.88 -7.71
N LEU A 376 -2.33 -5.89 -6.89
CA LEU A 376 -1.94 -7.07 -6.13
C LEU A 376 -2.90 -7.37 -4.98
N GLU A 377 -3.39 -6.34 -4.28
CA GLU A 377 -4.44 -6.43 -3.28
C GLU A 377 -5.70 -7.04 -3.87
N ARG A 378 -6.15 -6.55 -5.02
CA ARG A 378 -7.36 -7.07 -5.67
C ARG A 378 -7.18 -8.52 -6.13
N MET A 379 -6.01 -8.87 -6.67
CA MET A 379 -5.65 -10.26 -6.97
C MET A 379 -5.78 -11.14 -5.72
N ARG A 380 -5.19 -10.70 -4.60
CA ARG A 380 -5.26 -11.41 -3.32
C ARG A 380 -6.68 -11.58 -2.82
N ARG A 381 -7.42 -10.48 -2.73
CA ARG A 381 -8.76 -10.42 -2.12
C ARG A 381 -9.81 -11.17 -2.93
N VAL A 382 -9.74 -11.10 -4.26
CA VAL A 382 -10.78 -11.66 -5.14
C VAL A 382 -10.41 -13.06 -5.64
N TYR A 383 -9.18 -13.24 -6.12
CA TYR A 383 -8.80 -14.43 -6.90
C TYR A 383 -8.01 -15.47 -6.11
N LEU A 384 -7.20 -15.02 -5.15
CA LEU A 384 -6.44 -15.91 -4.26
C LEU A 384 -7.21 -16.30 -3.01
N LYS A 385 -8.44 -15.80 -2.84
CA LYS A 385 -9.33 -16.19 -1.75
C LYS A 385 -9.56 -17.71 -1.79
N ARG A 386 -9.36 -18.38 -0.65
CA ARG A 386 -9.41 -19.85 -0.50
C ARG A 386 -8.26 -20.62 -1.17
N THR A 387 -7.13 -19.97 -1.38
CA THR A 387 -5.86 -20.61 -1.76
C THR A 387 -4.85 -20.44 -0.63
N ALA A 388 -3.70 -21.12 -0.69
CA ALA A 388 -2.59 -20.88 0.24
C ALA A 388 -2.09 -19.43 0.23
N PHE A 389 -2.39 -18.67 -0.83
CA PHE A 389 -1.97 -17.28 -1.00
C PHE A 389 -3.02 -16.24 -0.56
N ALA A 390 -4.10 -16.65 0.10
CA ALA A 390 -5.18 -15.75 0.53
C ALA A 390 -4.71 -14.61 1.46
N GLN A 391 -3.63 -14.86 2.22
CA GLN A 391 -2.98 -13.90 3.13
C GLN A 391 -1.54 -13.58 2.70
N ALA A 392 -1.15 -13.95 1.48
CA ALA A 392 0.21 -13.72 0.99
C ALA A 392 0.51 -12.22 0.90
N GLN A 393 1.72 -11.83 1.26
CA GLN A 393 2.18 -10.47 1.06
C GLN A 393 2.46 -10.21 -0.43
N VAL A 394 2.46 -8.94 -0.84
CA VAL A 394 2.77 -8.53 -2.22
C VAL A 394 4.08 -9.10 -2.74
N ASN A 395 5.12 -9.21 -1.88
CA ASN A 395 6.40 -9.81 -2.27
C ASN A 395 6.26 -11.32 -2.55
N THR A 396 5.48 -12.04 -1.74
CA THR A 396 5.20 -13.46 -1.99
C THR A 396 4.43 -13.65 -3.29
N ILE A 397 3.41 -12.82 -3.55
CA ILE A 397 2.64 -12.84 -4.81
C ILE A 397 3.57 -12.57 -5.99
N ARG A 398 4.42 -11.54 -5.90
CA ARG A 398 5.44 -11.23 -6.91
C ARG A 398 6.32 -12.42 -7.20
N LEU A 399 6.94 -13.01 -6.18
CA LEU A 399 7.91 -14.10 -6.35
C LEU A 399 7.28 -15.42 -6.82
N LYS A 400 6.03 -15.70 -6.43
CA LYS A 400 5.38 -17.00 -6.65
C LYS A 400 4.38 -17.03 -7.81
N LEU A 401 3.93 -15.88 -8.28
CA LEU A 401 2.93 -15.80 -9.36
C LEU A 401 3.35 -14.92 -10.53
N LEU A 402 4.31 -14.01 -10.34
CA LEU A 402 4.69 -13.05 -11.37
C LEU A 402 6.10 -13.29 -11.90
N LYS A 403 7.08 -13.48 -11.01
CA LYS A 403 8.47 -13.80 -11.33
C LYS A 403 8.63 -15.27 -11.70
N ILE A 404 8.28 -15.59 -12.93
CA ILE A 404 8.36 -16.95 -13.48
C ILE A 404 9.22 -16.91 -14.74
N GLY A 405 10.24 -17.77 -14.82
CA GLY A 405 11.01 -17.95 -16.04
C GLY A 405 10.14 -18.45 -17.19
N ALA A 406 10.23 -17.81 -18.36
CA ALA A 406 9.51 -18.23 -19.55
C ALA A 406 10.35 -18.07 -20.81
N VAL A 407 10.23 -19.03 -21.73
CA VAL A 407 10.68 -18.87 -23.12
C VAL A 407 9.52 -18.34 -23.93
N ILE A 408 9.74 -17.29 -24.70
CA ILE A 408 8.71 -16.63 -25.48
C ILE A 408 8.93 -16.96 -26.96
N THR A 409 7.87 -17.36 -27.64
CA THR A 409 7.87 -17.41 -29.11
C THR A 409 6.75 -16.54 -29.63
N ARG A 410 7.06 -15.75 -30.66
CA ARG A 410 6.12 -14.81 -31.26
C ARG A 410 6.07 -15.01 -32.77
N ASN A 411 4.87 -15.15 -33.29
CA ASN A 411 4.58 -15.10 -34.72
C ASN A 411 3.43 -14.11 -34.99
N THR A 412 2.95 -14.06 -36.24
CA THR A 412 1.91 -13.11 -36.66
C THR A 412 0.54 -13.32 -35.99
N ARG A 413 0.27 -14.51 -35.44
CA ARG A 413 -1.03 -14.88 -34.85
C ARG A 413 -0.97 -15.19 -33.36
N THR A 414 0.21 -15.47 -32.81
CA THR A 414 0.34 -16.03 -31.47
C THR A 414 1.61 -15.56 -30.79
N ILE A 415 1.46 -15.13 -29.53
CA ILE A 415 2.54 -14.94 -28.57
C ILE A 415 2.39 -16.06 -27.56
N ARG A 416 3.36 -16.98 -27.51
CA ARG A 416 3.36 -18.14 -26.62
C ARG A 416 4.37 -17.93 -25.51
N LEU A 417 3.92 -17.97 -24.26
CA LEU A 417 4.79 -18.01 -23.09
C LEU A 417 4.91 -19.46 -22.64
N MET A 418 6.11 -20.03 -22.76
CA MET A 418 6.41 -21.40 -22.35
C MET A 418 7.04 -21.34 -20.95
N LEU A 419 6.19 -21.52 -19.94
CA LEU A 419 6.59 -21.62 -18.53
C LEU A 419 7.17 -23.01 -18.23
N SER A 420 7.95 -23.12 -17.16
CA SER A 420 8.52 -24.40 -16.73
C SER A 420 7.44 -25.43 -16.39
N SER A 421 7.57 -26.64 -16.94
CA SER A 421 6.69 -27.79 -16.64
C SER A 421 6.89 -28.36 -15.22
N GLN A 422 7.91 -27.90 -14.50
CA GLN A 422 8.19 -28.26 -13.12
C GLN A 422 7.86 -27.12 -12.14
N TYR A 423 7.17 -26.07 -12.60
CA TYR A 423 6.81 -24.96 -11.73
C TYR A 423 5.81 -25.42 -10.65
N PRO A 424 6.02 -25.14 -9.35
CA PRO A 424 5.16 -25.68 -8.30
C PRO A 424 3.70 -25.22 -8.37
N GLU A 425 3.45 -23.97 -8.78
CA GLU A 425 2.12 -23.35 -8.74
C GLU A 425 1.39 -23.37 -10.09
N GLN A 426 1.67 -24.36 -10.95
CA GLN A 426 1.06 -24.49 -12.29
C GLN A 426 -0.47 -24.46 -12.25
N ASP A 427 -1.08 -25.31 -11.42
CA ASP A 427 -2.53 -25.41 -11.29
C ASP A 427 -3.15 -24.09 -10.84
N LEU A 428 -2.49 -23.41 -9.90
CA LEU A 428 -2.95 -22.12 -9.41
C LEU A 428 -2.87 -21.07 -10.51
N PHE A 429 -1.75 -20.98 -11.23
CA PHE A 429 -1.56 -20.04 -12.33
C PHE A 429 -2.66 -20.20 -13.40
N LEU A 430 -2.91 -21.44 -13.84
CA LEU A 430 -3.93 -21.74 -14.84
C LEU A 430 -5.34 -21.40 -14.34
N LYS A 431 -5.65 -21.71 -13.08
CA LYS A 431 -6.94 -21.34 -12.45
C LYS A 431 -7.12 -19.83 -12.33
N LEU A 432 -6.05 -19.07 -12.08
CA LEU A 432 -6.11 -17.61 -12.03
C LEU A 432 -6.33 -17.04 -13.43
N ALA A 433 -5.58 -17.51 -14.42
CA ALA A 433 -5.70 -17.09 -15.79
C ALA A 433 -7.12 -17.33 -16.34
N SER A 434 -7.72 -18.50 -16.07
CA SER A 434 -9.08 -18.81 -16.53
C SER A 434 -10.16 -17.98 -15.86
N LYS A 435 -10.00 -17.62 -14.58
CA LYS A 435 -10.93 -16.71 -13.89
C LYS A 435 -10.82 -15.27 -14.37
N LEU A 436 -9.62 -14.83 -14.73
CA LEU A 436 -9.34 -13.46 -15.19
C LEU A 436 -9.68 -13.24 -16.67
N VAL A 437 -9.77 -14.31 -17.45
CA VAL A 437 -10.21 -14.28 -18.85
C VAL A 437 -11.47 -15.11 -18.96
N PRO A 438 -12.65 -14.56 -18.61
CA PRO A 438 -13.90 -15.23 -18.93
C PRO A 438 -13.98 -15.40 -20.45
N GLY A 439 -14.21 -16.64 -20.89
CA GLY A 439 -14.35 -17.00 -22.30
C GLY A 439 -15.55 -16.37 -22.98
#